data_AF-A0AA95M3E5-F1
#
_entry.id   AF-A0AA95M3E5-F1
#
_cell.length_a   1.000
_cell.length_b   1.000
_cell.length_c   1.000
_cell.angle_alpha   90.00
_cell.angle_beta   90.00
_cell.angle_gamma   90.00
#
_symmetry.space_group_name_H-M   'P 1'
#
loop_
_entity.id
_entity.type
_entity.pdbx_description
1 polymer ?
#
loop_
_entity_poly.entity_id
_entity_poly.type
_entity_poly.pdbx_seq_one_letter_code
_entity_poly.pdbx_strand_id
1 'polypeptide(L)' 'MGMPLELNTMIVTKGREKRVEENVFTLEKEGYRLYPIEIPIDVRKTIDSDSSGTAVIKKVELQNNSTTITYQLISLNSTN' A
#
# COMPACT_ATOMS: atom_id res chain seq x y z
N MET A 1 -18.97 1.19 -21.19
CA MET A 1 -18.25 0.26 -20.28
C MET A 1 -16.88 0.86 -20.06
N GLY A 2 -16.56 1.31 -18.85
CA GLY A 2 -15.31 1.99 -18.52
C GLY A 2 -14.56 1.27 -17.40
N MET A 3 -13.25 1.46 -17.32
CA MET A 3 -12.41 0.94 -16.24
C MET A 3 -12.52 1.88 -15.03
N PRO A 4 -13.16 1.47 -13.92
CA PRO A 4 -13.18 2.29 -12.72
C PRO A 4 -11.77 2.32 -12.11
N LEU A 5 -11.25 3.52 -11.85
CA LEU A 5 -9.95 3.76 -11.24
C LEU A 5 -10.12 4.53 -9.94
N GLU A 6 -9.41 4.12 -8.90
CA GLU A 6 -9.35 4.83 -7.61
C GLU A 6 -7.92 5.32 -7.37
N LEU A 7 -7.73 6.60 -7.03
CA LEU A 7 -6.42 7.11 -6.65
C LEU A 7 -6.27 7.08 -5.13
N ASN A 8 -5.29 6.34 -4.62
CA ASN A 8 -5.02 6.23 -3.20
C ASN A 8 -3.69 6.92 -2.85
N THR A 9 -3.72 7.77 -1.82
CA THR A 9 -2.54 8.51 -1.31
C THR A 9 -1.96 7.91 -0.03
N MET A 10 -2.52 6.79 0.44
CA MET A 10 -2.10 6.10 1.66
C MET A 10 -2.26 4.58 1.52
N ILE A 11 -1.45 3.82 2.24
CA ILE A 11 -1.50 2.36 2.27
C ILE A 11 -2.24 1.90 3.53
N VAL A 12 -3.47 1.41 3.36
CA VAL A 12 -4.23 0.81 4.49
C VAL A 12 -4.05 -0.70 4.43
N THR A 13 -3.29 -1.33 5.32
CA THR A 13 -2.92 -2.75 5.17
C THR A 13 -4.03 -3.72 5.59
N LYS A 14 -4.83 -3.35 6.60
CA LYS A 14 -5.82 -4.24 7.25
C LYS A 14 -5.23 -5.58 7.74
N GLY A 15 -3.92 -5.65 7.97
CA GLY A 15 -3.21 -6.88 8.36
C GLY A 15 -3.13 -7.94 7.25
N ARG A 16 -3.28 -7.54 5.98
CA ARG A 16 -3.24 -8.44 4.81
C ARG A 16 -1.93 -8.34 4.00
N GLU A 17 -1.00 -7.55 4.48
CA GLU A 17 0.33 -7.40 3.88
C GLU A 17 1.15 -8.69 4.03
N LYS A 18 1.95 -9.00 3.01
CA LYS A 18 2.87 -10.13 3.00
C LYS A 18 4.29 -9.60 2.87
N ARG A 19 5.16 -9.96 3.82
CA ARG A 19 6.58 -9.64 3.78
C ARG A 19 7.26 -10.51 2.73
N VAL A 20 7.95 -9.89 1.76
CA VAL A 20 8.69 -10.57 0.69
C VAL A 20 10.18 -10.60 1.01
N GLU A 21 10.70 -9.49 1.53
CA GLU A 21 12.10 -9.33 1.97
C GLU A 21 12.15 -8.54 3.30
N GLU A 22 13.35 -8.24 3.81
CA GLU A 22 13.52 -7.54 5.10
C GLU A 22 12.58 -6.33 5.24
N ASN A 23 12.60 -5.36 4.32
CA ASN A 23 11.74 -4.18 4.43
C ASN A 23 10.74 -4.04 3.29
N VAL A 24 10.55 -5.11 2.49
CA VAL A 24 9.68 -5.10 1.31
C VAL A 24 8.44 -5.93 1.57
N PHE A 25 7.29 -5.32 1.32
CA PHE A 25 5.98 -5.90 1.55
C PHE A 25 5.13 -5.83 0.28
N THR A 26 4.20 -6.77 0.16
CA THR A 26 3.20 -6.80 -0.89
C THR A 26 1.81 -6.72 -0.29
N LEU A 27 0.90 -6.02 -0.95
CA LEU A 27 -0.49 -5.91 -0.54
C LEU A 27 -1.40 -5.95 -1.76
N GLU A 28 -2.35 -6.88 -1.74
CA GLU A 28 -3.37 -6.99 -2.76
C GLU A 28 -4.64 -6.23 -2.35
N LYS A 29 -5.21 -5.52 -3.32
CA LYS A 29 -6.41 -4.72 -3.19
C LYS A 29 -7.39 -5.07 -4.28
N GLU A 30 -8.67 -5.07 -3.91
CA GLU A 30 -9.75 -5.18 -4.87
C GLU A 30 -9.91 -3.89 -5.66
N GLY A 31 -10.20 -4.03 -6.96
CA GLY A 31 -10.34 -2.96 -7.93
C GLY A 31 -9.01 -2.45 -8.47
N TYR A 32 -9.11 -1.56 -9.45
CA TYR A 32 -7.96 -0.91 -10.06
C TYR A 32 -7.63 0.39 -9.32
N ARG A 33 -6.47 0.41 -8.68
CA ARG A 33 -6.02 1.48 -7.80
C ARG A 33 -4.71 2.03 -8.30
N LEU A 34 -4.62 3.35 -8.33
CA LEU A 34 -3.41 4.09 -8.63
C LEU A 34 -2.79 4.56 -7.33
N TYR A 35 -1.47 4.53 -7.32
CA TYR A 35 -0.67 4.96 -6.18
C TYR A 35 0.52 5.80 -6.67
N PRO A 36 0.97 6.79 -5.88
CA PRO A 36 2.25 7.44 -6.10
C PRO A 36 3.40 6.42 -6.00
N ILE A 37 4.22 6.32 -7.05
CA ILE A 37 5.40 5.45 -7.11
C ILE A 37 6.63 6.30 -6.77
N GLU A 38 7.59 5.73 -6.03
CA GLU A 38 8.82 6.40 -5.58
C GLU A 38 8.60 7.64 -4.68
N ILE A 39 7.39 7.80 -4.13
CA ILE A 39 7.06 8.88 -3.19
C ILE A 39 6.72 8.26 -1.82
N PRO A 40 7.28 8.78 -0.72
CA PRO A 40 6.92 8.37 0.63
C PRO A 40 5.45 8.67 0.93
N ILE A 41 4.71 7.65 1.37
CA ILE A 41 3.31 7.75 1.78
C ILE A 41 3.05 7.01 3.10
N ASP A 42 1.99 7.42 3.78
CA ASP A 42 1.58 6.88 5.07
C ASP A 42 1.11 5.43 4.95
N VAL A 43 1.52 4.59 5.91
CA VAL A 43 1.03 3.22 6.10
C VAL A 43 0.18 3.16 7.36
N ARG A 44 -1.02 2.59 7.27
CA ARG A 44 -1.98 2.49 8.38
C ARG A 44 -2.60 1.10 8.45
N LYS A 45 -2.98 0.67 9.65
CA LYS A 45 -3.69 -0.62 9.84
C LYS A 45 -5.16 -0.52 9.42
N THR A 46 -5.84 0.55 9.83
CA THR A 46 -7.20 0.91 9.39
C THR A 46 -7.21 2.34 8.87
N ILE A 47 -8.32 2.80 8.30
CA ILE A 47 -8.40 4.16 7.74
C ILE A 47 -8.34 5.23 8.85
N ASP A 48 -8.93 4.93 10.00
CA ASP A 48 -9.00 5.82 11.17
C ASP A 48 -7.86 5.60 12.19
N SER A 49 -6.99 4.59 11.98
CA SER A 49 -5.87 4.36 12.89
C SER A 49 -4.76 5.38 12.68
N ASP A 50 -3.95 5.56 13.72
CA ASP A 50 -2.67 6.26 13.62
C ASP A 50 -1.76 5.65 12.55
N SER A 51 -0.86 6.49 12.03
CA SER A 51 0.17 6.07 11.08
C SER A 51 1.05 5.01 11.74
N SER A 52 1.10 3.83 11.13
CA SER A 52 1.99 2.73 11.52
C SER A 52 3.42 2.96 11.03
N GLY A 53 3.61 3.87 10.08
CA GLY A 53 4.91 4.19 9.50
C GLY A 53 4.81 4.83 8.13
N THR A 54 5.95 5.00 7.47
CA THR A 54 6.04 5.54 6.11
C THR A 54 6.65 4.49 5.19
N ALA A 55 6.11 4.38 3.98
CA ALA A 55 6.61 3.48 2.95
C ALA A 55 6.69 4.14 1.59
N VAL A 56 7.53 3.59 0.71
CA VAL A 56 7.67 3.99 -0.69
C VAL A 56 7.19 2.84 -1.57
N ILE A 57 6.23 3.10 -2.45
CA ILE A 57 5.77 2.09 -3.42
C ILE A 57 6.82 1.96 -4.52
N LYS A 58 7.26 0.72 -4.76
CA LYS A 58 8.25 0.34 -5.77
C LYS A 58 7.63 -0.25 -7.02
N LYS A 59 6.45 -0.88 -6.89
CA LYS A 59 5.74 -1.51 -8.01
C LYS A 59 4.24 -1.48 -7.79
N VAL A 60 3.49 -1.25 -8.87
CA VAL A 60 2.03 -1.38 -8.93
C VAL A 60 1.68 -2.29 -10.10
N GLU A 61 0.89 -3.32 -9.84
CA GLU A 61 0.42 -4.27 -10.83
C GLU A 61 -1.09 -4.29 -10.82
N LEU A 62 -1.71 -4.06 -11.98
CA LEU A 62 -3.16 -4.09 -12.15
C LEU A 62 -3.53 -5.29 -13.03
N GLN A 63 -4.25 -6.26 -12.47
CA GLN A 63 -4.69 -7.45 -13.20
C GLN A 63 -5.93 -8.04 -12.54
N ASN A 64 -6.78 -8.72 -13.31
CA ASN A 64 -7.90 -9.51 -12.76
C ASN A 64 -8.81 -8.75 -11.76
N ASN A 65 -9.10 -7.47 -12.02
CA ASN A 65 -9.88 -6.62 -11.12
C ASN A 65 -9.25 -6.45 -9.72
N SER A 66 -7.94 -6.58 -9.63
CA SER A 66 -7.16 -6.32 -8.43
C SER A 66 -5.94 -5.46 -8.73
N THR A 67 -5.40 -4.86 -7.67
CA THR A 67 -4.17 -4.11 -7.67
C THR A 67 -3.25 -4.70 -6.62
N THR A 68 -2.07 -5.13 -7.04
CA THR A 68 -1.00 -5.56 -6.15
C THR A 68 0.03 -4.46 -6.08
N ILE A 69 0.27 -3.94 -4.88
CA ILE A 69 1.36 -2.99 -4.62
C ILE A 69 2.50 -3.71 -3.94
N THR A 70 3.73 -3.40 -4.37
CA THR A 70 4.96 -3.74 -3.65
C THR A 70 5.55 -2.46 -3.11
N TYR A 71 5.75 -2.39 -1.80
CA TYR A 71 6.25 -1.21 -1.12
C TYR A 71 7.38 -1.55 -0.16
N GLN A 72 8.28 -0.62 0.00
CA GLN A 72 9.37 -0.69 0.96
C GLN A 72 9.04 0.19 2.16
N LEU A 73 9.03 -0.39 3.35
CA LEU A 73 8.87 0.34 4.60
C LEU A 73 10.17 1.08 4.92
N ILE A 74 10.10 2.40 5.10
CA ILE A 74 11.28 3.25 5.36
C ILE A 74 11.33 3.74 6.81
N SER A 75 10.19 3.86 7.48
CA SER A 75 10.11 4.22 8.89
C SER A 75 8.91 3.53 9.55
N LEU A 76 9.07 3.19 10.82
CA LEU A 76 8.00 2.72 11.68
C LEU A 76 7.66 3.82 12.66
N ASN A 77 6.38 4.16 12.74
CA ASN A 77 5.88 4.95 13.85
C ASN A 77 5.54 3.94 14.94
N SER A 78 6.51 3.67 15.82
CA SER A 78 6.35 2.80 16.97
C SER A 78 5.39 3.46 17.96
N THR A 79 4.11 3.13 17.89
CA THR A 79 3.21 3.29 19.03
C THR A 79 3.51 2.13 19.98
N ASN A 80 4.26 2.43 21.06
CA ASN A 80 4.34 1.57 22.25
C ASN A 80 2.95 1.29 22.81
#